data_AF-A0A0Q8RWH8-F1
#
_entry.id   AF-A0A0Q8RWH8-F1
#
_cell.length_a   1.000
_cell.length_b   1.000
_cell.length_c   1.000
_cell.angle_alpha   90.00
_cell.angle_beta   90.00
_cell.angle_gamma   90.00
#
_symmetry.space_group_name_H-M   'P 1'
#
loop_
_entity.id
_entity.type
_entity.pdbx_description
1 polymer ?
#
loop_
_entity_poly.entity_id
_entity_poly.type
_entity_poly.pdbx_seq_one_letter_code
_entity_poly.pdbx_strand_id
1 'polypeptide(L)'
;MCVVNPDLVDEIGHLVGGQCEIMTRIGISWNSWIKIASGLPVRLSLAHRFKARVLASAGSIEGFHQKFPLPGGGLDYVALDDAFLLPGTPAHSEPNALRSGMK
;
A
#
# COMPACT_ATOMS: atom_id res chain seq x y z
N MET A 1 12.50 1.44 3.80
CA MET A 1 11.29 0.65 3.42
C MET A 1 10.12 1.29 4.12
N CYS A 2 8.90 1.11 3.61
CA CYS A 2 7.67 1.63 4.23
C CYS A 2 6.55 0.60 4.13
N VAL A 3 5.52 0.76 4.95
CA VAL A 3 4.31 -0.06 4.91
C VAL A 3 3.19 0.83 4.35
N VAL A 4 2.37 0.29 3.46
CA VAL A 4 1.12 0.96 3.08
C VAL A 4 0.15 0.76 4.23
N ASN A 5 -0.51 1.83 4.68
CA ASN A 5 -1.43 1.76 5.81
C ASN A 5 -2.49 0.66 5.60
N PRO A 6 -2.48 -0.43 6.41
CA PRO A 6 -3.40 -1.56 6.23
C PRO A 6 -4.87 -1.15 6.24
N ASP A 7 -5.23 -0.15 7.04
CA ASP A 7 -6.60 0.37 7.12
C ASP A 7 -7.10 0.93 5.78
N LEU A 8 -6.19 1.32 4.88
CA LEU A 8 -6.54 1.78 3.54
C LEU A 8 -6.49 0.66 2.51
N VAL A 9 -5.69 -0.38 2.76
CA VAL A 9 -5.52 -1.50 1.83
C VAL A 9 -6.82 -2.29 1.70
N ASP A 10 -7.56 -2.47 2.79
CA ASP A 10 -8.85 -3.17 2.77
C ASP A 10 -9.86 -2.48 1.83
N GLU A 11 -9.92 -1.15 1.86
CA GLU A 11 -10.79 -0.35 1.00
C GLU A 11 -10.39 -0.45 -0.48
N ILE A 12 -9.09 -0.62 -0.75
CA ILE A 12 -8.55 -0.76 -2.11
C ILE A 12 -8.79 -2.17 -2.64
N GLY A 13 -8.72 -3.19 -1.77
CA GLY A 13 -8.83 -4.61 -2.11
C GLY A 13 -10.13 -4.96 -2.84
N HIS A 14 -11.23 -4.27 -2.52
CA HIS A 14 -12.52 -4.47 -3.15
C HIS A 14 -12.58 -3.93 -4.60
N LEU A 15 -11.70 -2.98 -4.95
CA LEU A 15 -11.66 -2.34 -6.28
C LEU A 15 -10.85 -3.15 -7.30
N VAL A 16 -10.01 -4.04 -6.80
CA VAL A 16 -9.15 -4.88 -7.61
C VAL A 16 -9.80 -6.25 -7.72
N GLY A 17 -10.64 -6.41 -8.74
CA GLY A 17 -11.37 -7.65 -9.07
C GLY A 17 -10.50 -8.89 -9.38
N GLY A 18 -9.20 -8.83 -9.07
CA GLY A 18 -8.25 -9.91 -9.26
C GLY A 18 -6.83 -9.44 -9.58
N GLN A 19 -5.99 -10.41 -9.90
CA GLN A 19 -4.59 -10.20 -10.28
C GLN A 19 -4.44 -9.32 -11.52
N CYS A 20 -5.33 -9.50 -12.52
CA CYS A 20 -5.27 -8.77 -13.77
C CYS A 20 -5.50 -7.27 -13.54
N GLU A 21 -6.47 -6.94 -12.69
CA GLU A 21 -6.88 -5.58 -12.35
C GLU A 21 -5.78 -4.86 -11.57
N ILE A 22 -5.11 -5.54 -10.64
CA ILE A 22 -3.92 -4.99 -9.95
C ILE A 22 -2.83 -4.62 -10.95
N MET A 23 -2.54 -5.52 -11.89
CA MET A 23 -1.44 -5.32 -12.83
C MET A 23 -1.76 -4.28 -13.89
N THR A 24 -3.04 -4.15 -14.30
CA THR A 24 -3.46 -3.24 -15.37
C THR A 24 -3.86 -1.86 -14.87
N ARG A 25 -4.68 -1.77 -13.80
CA ARG A 25 -5.18 -0.49 -13.27
C ARG A 25 -4.17 0.17 -12.33
N ILE A 26 -3.60 -0.62 -11.43
CA ILE A 26 -2.67 -0.11 -10.41
C ILE A 26 -1.21 -0.22 -10.89
N GLY A 27 -0.91 -1.05 -11.89
CA GLY A 27 0.40 -1.12 -12.53
C GLY A 27 1.53 -1.54 -11.59
N ILE A 28 1.24 -2.42 -10.63
CA ILE A 28 2.23 -3.10 -9.78
C ILE A 28 2.15 -4.62 -10.01
N SER A 29 3.21 -5.35 -9.69
CA SER A 29 3.16 -6.82 -9.80
C SER A 29 2.28 -7.43 -8.71
N TRP A 30 1.71 -8.60 -8.99
CA TRP A 30 0.91 -9.35 -8.02
C TRP A 30 1.68 -9.66 -6.72
N ASN A 31 2.95 -10.01 -6.82
CA ASN A 31 3.80 -10.22 -5.64
C ASN A 31 3.96 -8.95 -4.78
N SER A 32 3.98 -7.78 -5.41
CA SER A 32 4.03 -6.51 -4.67
C SER A 32 2.71 -6.23 -3.97
N TRP A 33 1.59 -6.55 -4.63
CA TRP A 33 0.26 -6.49 -4.02
C TRP A 33 0.14 -7.42 -2.81
N ILE A 34 0.54 -8.70 -2.93
CA ILE A 34 0.52 -9.65 -1.80
C ILE A 34 1.28 -9.09 -0.60
N LYS A 35 2.46 -8.47 -0.81
CA LYS A 35 3.22 -7.84 0.28
C LYS A 35 2.44 -6.69 0.93
N ILE A 36 1.86 -5.81 0.12
CA ILE A 36 1.04 -4.68 0.59
C ILE A 36 -0.16 -5.20 1.40
N ALA A 37 -0.93 -6.13 0.84
CA ALA A 37 -2.09 -6.76 1.48
C ALA A 37 -1.75 -7.53 2.76
N SER A 38 -0.51 -8.03 2.87
CA SER A 38 -0.03 -8.72 4.08
C SER A 38 0.61 -7.76 5.10
N GLY A 39 0.53 -6.44 4.91
CA GLY A 39 1.15 -5.45 5.78
C GLY A 39 2.68 -5.48 5.78
N LEU A 40 3.31 -6.09 4.78
CA LEU A 40 4.77 -6.24 4.71
C LEU A 40 5.44 -5.00 4.11
N PRO A 41 6.65 -4.63 4.59
CA PRO A 41 7.36 -3.48 4.05
C PRO A 41 7.71 -3.63 2.56
N VAL A 42 7.57 -2.53 1.83
CA VAL A 42 7.95 -2.40 0.42
C VAL A 42 8.96 -1.27 0.23
N ARG A 43 9.58 -1.24 -0.96
CA ARG A 43 10.47 -0.14 -1.35
C ARG A 43 9.67 1.15 -1.49
N LEU A 44 10.25 2.26 -1.06
CA LEU A 44 9.60 3.58 -1.08
C LEU A 44 9.15 3.97 -2.50
N SER A 45 9.99 3.71 -3.51
CA SER A 45 9.66 4.00 -4.92
C SER A 45 8.49 3.16 -5.46
N LEU A 46 8.25 1.97 -4.90
CA LEU A 46 7.07 1.18 -5.22
C LEU A 46 5.84 1.76 -4.55
N ALA A 47 5.94 2.06 -3.25
CA ALA A 47 4.85 2.64 -2.47
C ALA A 47 4.38 3.99 -3.03
N HIS A 48 5.29 4.86 -3.44
CA HIS A 48 4.94 6.16 -4.04
C HIS A 48 4.16 6.01 -5.35
N ARG A 49 4.57 5.07 -6.23
CA ARG A 49 3.84 4.80 -7.48
C ARG A 49 2.44 4.22 -7.21
N PHE A 50 2.35 3.33 -6.22
CA PHE A 50 1.07 2.77 -5.79
C PHE A 50 0.16 3.88 -5.22
N LYS A 51 0.66 4.68 -4.26
CA LYS A 51 -0.03 5.84 -3.67
C LYS A 51 -0.58 6.78 -4.74
N ALA A 52 0.27 7.24 -5.67
CA ALA A 52 -0.13 8.19 -6.71
C ALA A 52 -1.31 7.70 -7.56
N ARG A 53 -1.33 6.40 -7.90
CA ARG A 53 -2.42 5.82 -8.71
C ARG A 53 -3.71 5.62 -7.92
N VAL A 54 -3.60 5.24 -6.65
CA VAL A 54 -4.76 5.11 -5.76
C VAL A 54 -5.38 6.49 -5.50
N LEU A 55 -4.56 7.50 -5.21
CA LEU A 55 -5.02 8.88 -4.99
C LEU A 55 -5.71 9.46 -6.23
N ALA A 56 -5.24 9.14 -7.43
CA ALA A 56 -5.89 9.55 -8.68
C ALA A 56 -7.31 8.97 -8.83
N SER A 57 -7.63 7.87 -8.14
CA SER A 57 -8.95 7.23 -8.14
C SER A 57 -9.70 7.40 -6.81
N ALA A 58 -9.16 8.14 -5.85
CA ALA A 58 -9.64 8.15 -4.46
C ALA A 58 -11.09 8.66 -4.34
N GLY A 59 -11.52 9.58 -5.21
CA GLY A 59 -12.88 10.09 -5.23
C GLY A 59 -13.96 9.04 -5.50
N SER A 60 -13.63 7.89 -6.12
CA SER A 60 -14.57 6.79 -6.36
C SER A 60 -14.57 5.70 -5.28
N ILE A 61 -13.76 5.87 -4.22
CA ILE A 61 -13.59 4.86 -3.16
C ILE A 61 -14.42 5.29 -1.96
N GLU A 62 -15.58 4.65 -1.77
CA GLU A 62 -16.53 5.03 -0.71
C GLU A 62 -15.89 5.00 0.69
N GLY A 63 -15.10 3.96 1.00
CA GLY A 63 -14.41 3.85 2.28
C GLY A 63 -13.45 5.01 2.58
N PHE A 64 -12.89 5.68 1.56
CA PHE A 64 -12.05 6.85 1.78
C PHE A 64 -12.85 8.06 2.22
N HIS A 65 -14.04 8.29 1.67
CA HIS A 65 -14.93 9.38 2.11
C HIS A 65 -15.40 9.17 3.55
N GLN A 66 -15.52 7.92 4.00
CA GLN A 66 -15.88 7.61 5.38
C GLN A 66 -14.71 7.85 6.36
N LYS A 67 -13.47 7.55 5.94
CA LYS A 67 -12.28 7.69 6.80
C LYS A 67 -11.66 9.08 6.82
N PHE A 68 -11.78 9.83 5.72
CA PHE A 68 -11.20 11.17 5.57
C PHE A 68 -12.26 12.18 5.10
N PRO A 69 -13.32 12.44 5.89
CA PRO A 69 -14.36 13.38 5.50
C PRO A 69 -13.85 14.83 5.60
N LEU A 70 -14.14 15.63 4.58
CA LEU A 70 -13.92 17.08 4.64
C LEU A 70 -15.13 17.80 5.27
N PRO A 71 -14.94 18.82 6.12
CA PRO A 71 -16.04 19.67 6.59
C PRO A 71 -16.77 20.31 5.40
N GLY A 72 -18.08 20.10 5.30
CA GLY A 72 -18.89 20.56 4.17
C GLY A 72 -19.06 19.54 3.04
N GLY A 73 -18.47 18.35 3.17
CA GLY A 73 -18.63 17.22 2.25
C GLY A 73 -17.42 17.00 1.34
N GLY A 74 -17.26 15.75 0.89
CA GLY A 74 -16.14 15.32 0.05
C GLY A 74 -14.98 14.72 0.83
N LEU A 75 -13.88 14.50 0.13
CA LEU A 75 -12.70 13.78 0.60
C LEU A 75 -11.58 14.76 0.97
N ASP A 76 -11.02 14.60 2.16
CA ASP A 76 -9.78 15.27 2.57
C ASP A 76 -8.57 14.55 1.97
N TYR A 77 -8.16 15.00 0.79
CA TYR A 77 -7.02 14.42 0.06
C TYR A 77 -5.68 14.62 0.79
N VAL A 78 -5.54 15.67 1.60
CA VAL A 78 -4.28 15.94 2.32
C VAL A 78 -4.14 14.95 3.46
N ALA A 79 -5.18 14.79 4.27
CA ALA A 79 -5.18 13.82 5.36
C ALA A 79 -5.03 12.38 4.84
N LEU A 80 -5.66 12.05 3.70
CA LEU A 80 -5.49 10.76 3.04
C LEU A 80 -4.05 10.54 2.57
N ASP A 81 -3.41 11.54 1.93
CA ASP A 81 -2.02 11.42 1.45
C ASP A 81 -1.03 11.20 2.60
N ASP A 82 -1.21 11.94 3.70
CA ASP A 82 -0.37 11.88 4.90
C ASP A 82 -0.51 10.53 5.62
N ALA A 83 -1.73 10.00 5.70
CA ALA A 83 -2.00 8.72 6.35
C ALA A 83 -1.62 7.49 5.51
N PHE A 84 -1.25 7.67 4.23
CA PHE A 84 -1.16 6.57 3.27
C PHE A 84 0.02 5.64 3.53
N LEU A 85 1.15 6.18 3.99
CA LEU A 85 2.40 5.44 4.17
C LEU A 85 2.86 5.52 5.62
N LEU A 86 3.02 4.35 6.24
CA LEU A 86 3.55 4.21 7.58
C LEU A 86 5.05 3.93 7.54
N PRO A 87 5.81 4.34 8.57
CA PRO A 87 7.20 3.94 8.73
C PRO A 87 7.32 2.42 8.69
N GLY A 88 8.15 1.90 7.78
CA GLY A 88 8.42 0.47 7.73
C GLY A 88 9.46 0.14 8.79
N THR A 89 9.06 -0.54 9.86
CA THR A 89 10.05 -1.14 10.77
C THR A 89 10.92 -2.07 9.95
N PRO A 90 12.25 -1.94 9.97
CA PRO A 90 13.09 -2.94 9.34
C PRO A 90 12.74 -4.28 10.00
N ALA A 91 12.24 -5.22 9.20
CA ALA A 91 12.12 -6.59 9.65
C ALA A 91 13.48 -6.99 10.22
N HIS A 92 13.50 -7.36 11.50
CA HIS A 92 14.72 -7.72 12.21
C HIS A 92 15.44 -8.75 11.34
N SER A 93 16.51 -8.30 10.69
CA SER A 93 17.29 -9.15 9.82
C SER A 93 18.16 -9.95 10.77
N GLU A 94 17.73 -11.16 11.14
CA GLU A 94 18.69 -12.10 11.71
C GLU A 94 19.84 -12.22 10.71
N PRO A 95 21.09 -11.95 11.12
CA PRO A 95 22.22 -12.16 10.23
C PRO A 95 22.24 -13.64 9.89
N ASN A 96 22.11 -13.96 8.62
CA ASN A 96 22.25 -15.29 8.06
C ASN A 96 23.72 -15.75 8.21
N ALA A 97 24.12 -16.05 9.44
CA ALA A 97 25.42 -16.58 9.80
C ALA A 97 25.36 -18.10 9.79
N LEU A 98 25.05 -18.71 8.63
CA LEU A 98 25.14 -20.18 8.45
C LEU A 98 25.18 -20.57 6.96
N ARG A 99 26.00 -19.89 6.16
CA ARG A 99 26.49 -20.44 4.88
C ARG A 99 27.94 -20.03 4.63
N SER A 100 28.83 -20.43 5.52
CA SER A 100 30.24 -20.66 5.19
C SER A 100 30.70 -21.87 5.97
N GLY A 101 31.05 -22.94 5.26
CA GLY A 101 31.61 -24.15 5.85
C GLY A 101 30.79 -25.42 5.60
N MET A 102 30.76 -25.88 4.35
CA MET A 102 30.77 -27.31 4.08
C MET A 102 31.61 -27.57 2.82
N LYS A 103 32.85 -27.99 3.12
CA LYS A 103 33.78 -28.85 2.38
C LYS A 103 33.80 -28.79 0.85
#